data_AF-A0A7S2H8Z9-F1
#
_entry.id   AF-A0A7S2H8Z9-F1
#
_cell.length_a   1.000
_cell.length_b   1.000
_cell.length_c   1.000
_cell.angle_alpha   90.00
_cell.angle_beta   90.00
_cell.angle_gamma   90.00
#
_symmetry.space_group_name_H-M   'P 1'
#
loop_
_entity.id
_entity.type
_entity.pdbx_description
1 polymer ?
#
loop_
_entity_poly.entity_id
_entity_poly.type
_entity_poly.pdbx_seq_one_letter_code
_entity_poly.pdbx_strand_id
1 'polypeptide(L)'
;DIEGTDIGTAVKKSGLKLAEQGSVVNKGFESKARITINSVIDEDTAIDIALEAEVDDIEGPLSPDTGMRQDGDEVKSVLLVGTTELGAMVAALQAAGYDCVGNLVHEPIPGTLVECNEEDMELNLATLDRLEEVDDVDSVEHNILFPADA
;
A
#
# COMPACT_ATOMS: atom_id res chain seq x y z
N ASP A 1 1.12 30.93 12.67
CA ASP A 1 0.88 29.60 13.27
C ASP A 1 1.96 28.67 12.76
N ILE A 2 2.80 28.19 13.67
CA ILE A 2 3.97 27.33 13.46
C ILE A 2 3.72 26.22 14.51
N GLU A 3 3.68 24.91 14.25
CA GLU A 3 4.73 24.06 13.70
C GLU A 3 4.10 22.64 13.58
N GLY A 4 3.72 22.20 12.38
CA GLY A 4 3.61 20.76 12.12
C GLY A 4 5.02 20.23 11.96
N THR A 5 5.33 19.05 12.49
CA THR A 5 6.64 18.42 12.22
C THR A 5 6.73 18.21 10.71
N ASP A 6 7.56 19.00 10.01
CA ASP A 6 7.75 18.77 8.58
C ASP A 6 8.51 17.45 8.34
N ILE A 7 8.28 16.83 7.18
CA ILE A 7 8.93 15.57 6.78
C ILE A 7 10.47 15.68 6.91
N GLY A 8 11.02 16.85 6.60
CA GLY A 8 12.46 17.12 6.71
C GLY A 8 13.00 17.04 8.14
N THR A 9 12.20 17.43 9.13
CA THR A 9 12.53 17.39 10.55
C THR A 9 12.39 15.98 11.10
N ALA A 10 11.34 15.25 10.70
CA ALA A 10 11.17 13.83 11.04
C ALA A 10 12.37 13.00 10.54
N VAL A 11 12.73 13.16 9.26
CA VAL A 11 13.86 12.46 8.62
C VAL A 11 15.19 12.78 9.29
N LYS A 12 15.47 14.06 9.60
CA LYS A 12 16.71 14.46 10.30
C LYS A 12 16.81 13.89 11.71
N LYS A 13 15.71 13.86 12.46
CA LYS A 13 15.66 13.31 13.82
C LYS A 13 15.91 11.80 13.83
N SER A 14 15.52 11.10 12.77
CA SER A 14 15.78 9.67 12.57
C SER A 14 17.16 9.35 11.96
N GLY A 15 18.02 10.35 11.70
CA GLY A 15 19.33 10.12 11.08
C GLY A 15 19.27 9.66 9.62
N LEU A 16 18.10 9.76 8.98
CA LEU A 16 17.87 9.39 7.59
C LEU A 16 18.24 10.54 6.63
N LYS A 17 18.40 10.19 5.35
CA LYS A 17 18.73 11.15 4.29
C LYS A 17 17.61 11.20 3.24
N LEU A 18 17.11 12.40 2.96
CA LEU A 18 16.24 12.64 1.80
C LEU A 18 17.04 12.46 0.49
N ALA A 19 16.56 11.56 -0.36
CA ALA A 19 17.10 11.34 -1.70
C ALA A 19 16.40 12.22 -2.75
N GLU A 20 16.95 12.28 -3.96
CA GLU A 20 16.28 12.95 -5.08
C GLU A 20 15.01 12.19 -5.48
N GLN A 21 14.00 12.92 -5.96
CA GLN A 21 12.73 12.36 -6.42
C GLN A 21 12.98 11.23 -7.45
N GLY A 22 12.33 10.09 -7.26
CA GLY A 22 12.45 8.92 -8.15
C GLY A 22 13.64 8.00 -7.88
N SER A 23 14.49 8.30 -6.89
CA SER A 23 15.64 7.44 -6.53
C SER A 23 15.22 6.04 -6.08
N VAL A 24 14.07 5.94 -5.41
CA VAL A 24 13.53 4.71 -4.81
C VAL A 24 12.42 4.12 -5.66
N VAL A 25 11.50 4.97 -6.17
CA VAL A 25 10.37 4.56 -7.02
C VAL A 25 10.84 3.78 -8.26
N ASN A 26 11.79 4.32 -9.02
CA ASN A 26 12.23 3.68 -10.28
C ASN A 26 13.03 2.39 -10.12
N LYS A 27 13.38 2.00 -8.89
CA LYS A 27 14.27 0.85 -8.60
C LYS A 27 13.64 -0.20 -7.69
N GLY A 28 12.60 0.17 -6.95
CA GLY A 28 12.10 -0.61 -5.82
C GLY A 28 10.60 -0.83 -5.81
N PHE A 29 9.82 0.03 -6.48
CA PHE A 29 8.37 0.08 -6.30
C PHE A 29 7.64 0.22 -7.62
N GLU A 30 6.47 -0.41 -7.71
CA GLU A 30 5.52 -0.25 -8.80
C GLU A 30 4.25 0.44 -8.30
N SER A 31 3.70 1.35 -9.10
CA SER A 31 2.40 1.94 -8.78
C SER A 31 1.30 0.98 -9.20
N LYS A 32 0.47 0.58 -8.23
CA LYS A 32 -0.74 -0.23 -8.45
C LYS A 32 -1.95 0.48 -7.87
N ALA A 33 -3.12 0.15 -8.40
CA ALA A 33 -4.38 0.54 -7.79
C ALA A 33 -4.84 -0.59 -6.88
N ARG A 34 -4.99 -0.29 -5.59
CA ARG A 34 -5.38 -1.26 -4.58
C ARG A 34 -6.81 -1.00 -4.15
N ILE A 35 -7.64 -2.03 -4.22
CA ILE A 35 -9.06 -1.98 -3.88
C ILE A 35 -9.29 -2.88 -2.67
N THR A 36 -9.70 -2.28 -1.57
CA THR A 36 -10.10 -2.96 -0.34
C THR A 36 -11.60 -3.22 -0.38
N ILE A 37 -12.03 -4.42 -0.01
CA ILE A 37 -13.42 -4.84 -0.07
C ILE A 37 -13.84 -5.39 1.30
N ASN A 38 -14.96 -4.91 1.82
CA ASN A 38 -15.47 -5.24 3.16
C ASN A 38 -16.16 -6.63 3.23
N SER A 39 -16.08 -7.41 2.15
CA SER A 39 -16.65 -8.76 2.05
C SER A 39 -15.70 -9.70 1.32
N VAL A 40 -15.84 -11.00 1.59
CA VAL A 40 -15.07 -12.00 0.86
C VAL A 40 -15.59 -12.08 -0.57
N ILE A 41 -14.69 -11.89 -1.53
CA ILE A 41 -14.93 -12.15 -2.95
C ILE A 41 -14.03 -13.32 -3.37
N ASP A 42 -14.53 -14.22 -4.21
CA ASP A 42 -13.73 -15.28 -4.83
C ASP A 42 -13.11 -14.82 -6.15
N GLU A 43 -12.10 -15.57 -6.60
CA GLU A 43 -11.34 -15.27 -7.82
C GLU A 43 -12.22 -15.24 -9.06
N ASP A 44 -13.11 -16.23 -9.23
CA ASP A 44 -14.01 -16.31 -10.40
C ASP A 44 -14.92 -15.07 -10.47
N THR A 45 -15.52 -14.67 -9.35
CA THR A 45 -16.38 -13.48 -9.28
C THR A 45 -15.60 -12.19 -9.54
N ALA A 46 -14.38 -12.07 -9.00
CA ALA A 46 -13.54 -10.90 -9.23
C ALA A 46 -13.15 -10.77 -10.72
N ILE A 47 -12.82 -11.88 -11.38
CA ILE A 47 -12.49 -11.94 -12.80
C ILE A 47 -13.73 -11.61 -13.65
N ASP A 48 -14.90 -12.17 -13.34
CA ASP A 48 -16.12 -11.90 -14.09
C ASP A 48 -16.48 -10.40 -14.05
N ILE A 49 -16.39 -9.77 -12.88
CA ILE A 49 -16.61 -8.32 -12.72
C ILE A 49 -15.57 -7.50 -13.49
N ALA A 50 -14.30 -7.92 -13.47
CA ALA A 50 -13.23 -7.24 -14.19
C ALA A 50 -13.46 -7.29 -15.72
N LEU A 51 -13.87 -8.45 -16.24
CA LEU A 51 -14.19 -8.65 -17.65
C LEU A 51 -15.38 -7.79 -18.11
N GLU A 52 -16.42 -7.68 -17.29
CA GLU A 52 -17.58 -6.80 -17.57
C GLU A 52 -17.18 -5.32 -17.58
N ALA A 53 -16.14 -4.96 -16.82
CA ALA A 53 -15.62 -3.61 -16.67
C ALA A 53 -14.50 -3.25 -17.65
N GLU A 54 -14.10 -4.16 -18.56
CA GLU A 54 -12.95 -4.00 -19.46
C GLU A 54 -11.63 -3.74 -18.70
N VAL A 55 -11.45 -4.40 -17.56
CA VAL A 55 -10.23 -4.37 -16.74
C VAL A 55 -9.37 -5.59 -17.07
N ASP A 56 -8.20 -5.36 -17.63
CA ASP A 56 -7.33 -6.42 -18.16
C ASP A 56 -6.32 -6.92 -17.11
N ASP A 57 -5.87 -6.06 -16.20
CA ASP A 57 -4.84 -6.36 -15.20
C ASP A 57 -5.46 -6.43 -13.81
N ILE A 58 -5.73 -7.64 -13.33
CA ILE A 58 -6.27 -7.91 -11.99
C ILE A 58 -5.43 -8.98 -11.29
N GLU A 59 -5.00 -8.67 -10.07
CA GLU A 59 -4.33 -9.60 -9.16
C GLU A 59 -5.15 -9.71 -7.86
N GLY A 60 -5.46 -10.94 -7.47
CA GLY A 60 -6.23 -11.25 -6.26
C GLY A 60 -7.46 -12.12 -6.55
N PRO A 61 -8.33 -12.35 -5.56
CA PRO A 61 -8.37 -11.74 -4.23
C PRO A 61 -7.19 -12.13 -3.34
N LEU A 62 -6.52 -11.11 -2.79
CA LEU A 62 -5.49 -11.24 -1.77
C LEU A 62 -6.10 -11.11 -0.37
N SER A 63 -5.44 -11.70 0.62
CA SER A 63 -5.78 -11.49 2.04
C SER A 63 -5.52 -10.02 2.44
N PRO A 64 -6.29 -9.48 3.40
CA PRO A 64 -5.96 -8.21 4.02
C PRO A 64 -4.54 -8.20 4.59
N ASP A 65 -3.84 -7.08 4.44
CA ASP A 65 -2.50 -6.88 4.94
C ASP A 65 -2.53 -5.95 6.17
N THR A 66 -2.50 -6.56 7.34
CA THR A 66 -2.46 -5.85 8.64
C THR A 66 -1.05 -5.39 9.02
N GLY A 67 -0.04 -5.72 8.21
CA GLY A 67 1.36 -5.34 8.42
C GLY A 67 1.66 -4.04 7.70
N MET A 68 2.12 -4.12 6.45
CA MET A 68 2.56 -2.94 5.69
C MET A 68 1.39 -2.00 5.39
N ARG A 69 0.21 -2.55 5.08
CA ARG A 69 -0.96 -1.75 4.68
C ARG A 69 -1.90 -1.39 5.84
N GLN A 70 -1.67 -1.97 7.03
CA GLN A 70 -2.50 -1.75 8.22
C GLN A 70 -4.01 -1.83 7.94
N ASP A 71 -4.43 -2.78 7.10
CA ASP A 71 -5.85 -2.94 6.77
C ASP A 71 -6.69 -3.13 8.03
N GLY A 72 -7.83 -2.44 8.08
CA GLY A 72 -8.79 -2.60 9.18
C GLY A 72 -9.49 -3.96 9.16
N ASP A 73 -10.00 -4.38 10.32
CA ASP A 73 -10.72 -5.64 10.50
C ASP A 73 -11.94 -5.80 9.57
N GLU A 74 -12.46 -4.70 9.05
CA GLU A 74 -13.57 -4.66 8.08
C GLU A 74 -13.16 -5.14 6.69
N VAL A 75 -11.90 -4.96 6.29
CA VAL A 75 -11.39 -5.44 5.00
C VAL A 75 -11.31 -6.96 5.01
N LYS A 76 -11.93 -7.60 4.03
CA LYS A 76 -11.98 -9.06 3.88
C LYS A 76 -11.29 -9.56 2.62
N SER A 77 -11.18 -8.73 1.60
CA SER A 77 -10.51 -9.08 0.36
C SER A 77 -9.86 -7.84 -0.26
N VAL A 78 -8.77 -8.07 -0.98
CA VAL A 78 -8.01 -7.02 -1.65
C VAL A 78 -7.79 -7.41 -3.11
N LEU A 79 -7.99 -6.46 -4.02
CA LEU A 79 -7.65 -6.61 -5.43
C LEU A 79 -6.62 -5.55 -5.81
N LEU A 80 -5.64 -5.93 -6.62
CA LEU A 80 -4.73 -4.99 -7.28
C LEU A 80 -5.08 -4.92 -8.76
N VAL A 81 -5.15 -3.72 -9.29
CA VAL A 81 -5.40 -3.48 -10.72
C VAL A 81 -4.46 -2.43 -11.29
N GLY A 82 -4.48 -2.28 -12.61
CA GLY A 82 -3.79 -1.17 -13.28
C GLY A 82 -4.25 0.19 -12.73
N THR A 83 -3.30 1.11 -12.51
CA THR A 83 -3.61 2.45 -11.96
C THR A 83 -4.64 3.23 -12.78
N THR A 84 -4.72 2.98 -14.09
CA THR A 84 -5.69 3.57 -15.02
C THR A 84 -7.06 2.92 -14.97
N GLU A 85 -7.17 1.73 -14.39
CA GLU A 85 -8.38 0.88 -14.36
C GLU A 85 -9.14 0.98 -13.04
N LEU A 86 -8.53 1.61 -12.02
CA LEU A 86 -9.09 1.82 -10.68
C LEU A 86 -10.55 2.28 -10.70
N GLY A 87 -10.84 3.33 -11.47
CA GLY A 87 -12.18 3.92 -11.51
C GLY A 87 -13.23 2.97 -12.10
N ALA A 88 -12.86 2.20 -13.13
CA ALA A 88 -13.75 1.22 -13.75
C ALA A 88 -14.04 0.07 -12.79
N MET A 89 -12.99 -0.48 -12.16
CA MET A 89 -13.13 -1.61 -11.26
C MET A 89 -13.92 -1.27 -9.99
N VAL A 90 -13.67 -0.12 -9.36
CA VAL A 90 -14.44 0.33 -8.19
C VAL A 90 -15.92 0.52 -8.54
N ALA A 91 -16.21 1.14 -9.69
CA ALA A 91 -17.59 1.33 -10.12
C ALA A 91 -18.31 0.00 -10.38
N ALA A 92 -17.62 -0.99 -10.97
CA ALA A 92 -18.17 -2.31 -11.24
C ALA A 92 -18.43 -3.10 -9.95
N LEU A 93 -17.50 -3.10 -9.00
CA LEU A 93 -17.67 -3.71 -7.68
C LEU A 93 -18.85 -3.10 -6.92
N GLN A 94 -18.96 -1.77 -6.89
CA GLN A 94 -20.07 -1.08 -6.26
C GLN A 94 -21.42 -1.38 -6.95
N ALA A 95 -21.43 -1.47 -8.28
CA ALA A 95 -22.63 -1.85 -9.04
C ALA A 95 -23.07 -3.30 -8.76
N ALA A 96 -22.10 -4.20 -8.51
CA ALA A 96 -22.34 -5.57 -8.07
C ALA A 96 -22.73 -5.68 -6.57
N GLY A 97 -22.74 -4.57 -5.84
CA GLY A 97 -23.19 -4.49 -4.44
C GLY A 97 -22.09 -4.69 -3.40
N TYR A 98 -20.82 -4.63 -3.79
CA TYR A 98 -19.68 -4.68 -2.89
C TYR A 98 -19.40 -3.30 -2.29
N ASP A 99 -19.14 -3.27 -0.98
CA ASP A 99 -18.62 -2.10 -0.29
C ASP A 99 -17.09 -2.11 -0.39
N CYS A 100 -16.54 -1.20 -1.18
CA CYS A 100 -15.12 -1.16 -1.49
C CYS A 100 -14.57 0.26 -1.61
N VAL A 101 -13.28 0.41 -1.26
CA VAL A 101 -12.52 1.66 -1.35
C VAL A 101 -11.24 1.40 -2.13
N GLY A 102 -10.93 2.29 -3.08
CA GLY A 102 -9.82 2.15 -3.99
C GLY A 102 -8.80 3.29 -3.87
N ASN A 103 -7.53 2.94 -3.75
CA ASN A 103 -6.42 3.85 -3.49
C ASN A 103 -5.27 3.56 -4.46
N LEU A 104 -4.44 4.56 -4.77
CA LEU A 104 -3.16 4.31 -5.41
C LEU A 104 -2.13 3.93 -4.35
N VAL A 105 -1.37 2.87 -4.61
CA VAL A 105 -0.32 2.40 -3.72
C VAL A 105 0.96 2.16 -4.50
N HIS A 106 2.09 2.26 -3.79
CA HIS A 106 3.38 1.80 -4.30
C HIS A 106 3.70 0.44 -3.68
N GLU A 107 3.58 -0.63 -4.47
CA GLU A 107 3.95 -1.98 -4.06
C GLU A 107 5.44 -2.20 -4.27
N PRO A 108 6.18 -2.77 -3.31
CA PRO A 108 7.56 -3.17 -3.53
C PRO A 108 7.62 -4.23 -4.62
N ILE A 109 8.49 -4.02 -5.62
CA ILE A 109 8.74 -5.00 -6.67
C ILE A 109 9.30 -6.28 -6.03
N PRO A 110 8.82 -7.48 -6.41
CA PRO A 110 9.37 -8.73 -5.88
C PRO A 110 10.90 -8.80 -5.99
N GLY A 111 11.57 -9.06 -4.87
CA GLY A 111 13.03 -9.12 -4.80
C GLY A 111 13.74 -7.79 -4.49
N THR A 112 13.00 -6.69 -4.28
CA THR A 112 13.56 -5.41 -3.80
C THR A 112 13.42 -5.21 -2.30
N LEU A 113 12.77 -6.15 -1.61
CA LEU A 113 12.66 -6.18 -0.16
C LEU A 113 14.04 -6.36 0.50
N VAL A 114 14.26 -5.67 1.60
CA VAL A 114 15.54 -5.63 2.32
C VAL A 114 15.36 -6.20 3.71
N GLU A 115 16.11 -7.26 4.00
CA GLU A 115 16.21 -7.82 5.35
C GLU A 115 17.01 -6.86 6.24
N CYS A 116 16.41 -6.48 7.37
CA CYS A 116 17.04 -5.65 8.39
C CYS A 116 17.37 -6.53 9.60
N ASN A 117 18.48 -6.21 10.28
CA ASN A 117 18.71 -6.74 11.62
C ASN A 117 17.73 -6.08 12.61
N GLU A 118 17.69 -6.59 13.84
CA GLU A 118 16.75 -6.12 14.89
C GLU A 118 16.92 -4.63 15.22
N GLU A 119 18.17 -4.13 15.30
CA GLU A 119 18.45 -2.72 15.60
C GLU A 119 17.98 -1.79 14.46
N ASP A 120 18.30 -2.13 13.21
CA ASP A 120 17.86 -1.39 12.03
C ASP A 120 16.34 -1.43 11.88
N MET A 121 15.72 -2.57 12.21
CA MET A 121 14.27 -2.73 12.18
C MET A 121 13.58 -1.83 13.21
N GLU A 122 14.06 -1.80 14.46
CA GLU A 122 13.53 -0.92 15.50
C GLU A 122 13.63 0.55 15.10
N LEU A 123 14.77 0.97 14.52
CA LEU A 123 14.97 2.32 14.02
C LEU A 123 14.06 2.66 12.83
N ASN A 124 13.86 1.71 11.92
CA ASN A 124 12.98 1.88 10.78
C ASN A 124 11.51 2.01 11.22
N LEU A 125 11.03 1.11 12.08
CA LEU A 125 9.68 1.16 12.64
C LEU A 125 9.42 2.47 13.38
N ALA A 126 10.34 2.87 14.27
CA ALA A 126 10.23 4.15 14.97
C ALA A 126 10.27 5.38 14.04
N THR A 127 10.76 5.22 12.80
CA THR A 127 10.72 6.28 11.80
C THR A 127 9.45 6.26 10.97
N LEU A 128 8.90 5.08 10.66
CA LEU A 128 7.58 4.96 10.05
C LEU A 128 6.53 5.65 10.93
N ASP A 129 6.50 5.32 12.22
CA ASP A 129 5.58 5.94 13.19
C ASP A 129 5.68 7.47 13.16
N ARG A 130 6.90 8.02 13.15
CA ARG A 130 7.12 9.48 13.11
C ARG A 130 6.69 10.12 11.81
N LEU A 131 6.77 9.41 10.69
CA LEU A 131 6.34 9.91 9.39
C LEU A 131 4.81 9.88 9.28
N GLU A 132 4.17 8.83 9.80
CA GLU A 132 2.72 8.69 9.87
C GLU A 132 2.07 9.71 10.82
N GLU A 133 2.78 10.18 11.84
CA GLU A 133 2.34 11.26 12.73
C GLU A 133 2.36 12.67 12.09
N VAL A 134 2.91 12.81 10.88
CA VAL A 134 2.95 14.12 10.18
C VAL A 134 1.61 14.35 9.49
N ASP A 135 0.91 15.44 9.85
CA ASP A 135 -0.42 15.78 9.33
C ASP A 135 -0.51 15.84 7.78
N ASP A 136 0.59 16.16 7.09
CA ASP A 136 0.67 16.27 5.63
C ASP A 136 1.05 14.94 4.93
N VAL A 137 1.16 13.83 5.67
CA VAL A 137 1.50 12.51 5.13
C VAL A 137 0.24 11.66 4.99
N ASP A 138 -0.10 11.29 3.75
CA ASP A 138 -1.23 10.41 3.46
C ASP A 138 -0.88 8.93 3.66
N SER A 139 0.33 8.52 3.25
CA SER A 139 0.82 7.14 3.36
C SER A 139 2.35 7.09 3.39
N VAL A 140 2.88 6.01 3.96
CA VAL A 140 4.33 5.73 3.99
C VAL A 140 4.57 4.31 3.49
N GLU A 141 5.24 4.17 2.35
CA GLU A 141 5.63 2.86 1.81
C GLU A 141 7.09 2.52 2.12
N HIS A 142 7.35 1.24 2.40
CA HIS A 142 8.68 0.74 2.70
C HIS A 142 8.94 -0.60 2.02
N ASN A 143 10.21 -0.94 1.84
CA ASN A 143 10.65 -2.24 1.34
C ASN A 143 11.31 -3.10 2.43
N ILE A 144 11.00 -2.86 3.70
CA ILE A 144 11.48 -3.71 4.81
C ILE A 144 10.90 -5.11 4.64
N LEU A 145 11.77 -6.12 4.65
CA LEU A 145 11.37 -7.51 4.77
C LEU A 145 11.15 -7.81 6.25
N PHE A 146 9.89 -7.93 6.66
CA PHE A 146 9.58 -8.47 7.98
C PHE A 146 9.92 -9.97 7.99
N PRO A 147 10.72 -10.44 8.95
CA PRO A 147 10.91 -11.86 9.14
C PRO A 147 9.53 -12.45 9.43
N ALA A 148 9.12 -13.46 8.65
CA ALA A 148 7.95 -14.23 8.98
C ALA A 148 8.16 -14.80 10.39
N ASP A 149 7.20 -14.57 11.29
CA ASP A 149 7.25 -15.08 12.66
C ASP A 149 7.81 -16.51 12.70
N ALA A 150 8.89 -16.70 13.46
CA ALA A 150 9.48 -18.01 13.73
C ALA A 150 8.65 -18.81 14.74
#